data_AF-A0A2W4QXQ8-F1
#
_entry.id   AF-A0A2W4QXQ8-F1
#
_cell.length_a   1.000
_cell.length_b   1.000
_cell.length_c   1.000
_cell.angle_alpha   90.00
_cell.angle_beta   90.00
_cell.angle_gamma   90.00
#
_symmetry.space_group_name_H-M   'P 1'
#
loop_
_entity.id
_entity.type
_entity.pdbx_description
1 polymer ?
#
loop_
_entity_poly.entity_id
_entity_poly.type
_entity_poly.pdbx_seq_one_letter_code
_entity_poly.pdbx_strand_id
1 'polypeptide(L)'
;MRSLQFVAVAALLAAGPVHAACTYPKAPDRIPDGSTATREEMLAAQKAVKAYNEEMNTYLECLKSEYEDMLAREGANLTEERKQDLERMQVQRHNAAIDELQSVADRFNEQVRVFKARNDNKKK
;
A
#
# COMPACT_ATOMS: atom_id res chain seq x y z
N MET A 1 -12.53 -31.69 -56.59
CA MET A 1 -13.78 -31.31 -55.90
C MET A 1 -13.91 -32.10 -54.60
N ARG A 2 -13.66 -31.45 -53.46
CA ARG A 2 -14.50 -31.46 -52.24
C ARG A 2 -13.66 -30.92 -51.09
N SER A 3 -14.07 -29.73 -50.71
CA SER A 3 -13.59 -28.89 -49.62
C SER A 3 -13.67 -29.63 -48.29
N LEU A 4 -12.65 -29.49 -47.44
CA LEU A 4 -12.79 -29.75 -46.01
C LEU A 4 -12.43 -28.45 -45.27
N GLN A 5 -13.42 -27.95 -44.55
CA GLN A 5 -13.47 -26.65 -43.89
C GLN A 5 -12.47 -26.59 -42.72
N PHE A 6 -11.68 -25.53 -42.66
CA PHE A 6 -10.92 -25.16 -41.47
C PHE A 6 -11.89 -24.55 -40.45
N VAL A 7 -12.24 -25.31 -39.41
CA VAL A 7 -12.96 -24.79 -38.23
C VAL A 7 -11.93 -24.06 -37.37
N ALA A 8 -11.93 -22.72 -37.44
CA ALA A 8 -11.18 -21.89 -36.51
C ALA A 8 -11.90 -21.87 -35.15
N VAL A 9 -11.33 -22.57 -34.16
CA VAL A 9 -11.76 -22.48 -32.77
C VAL A 9 -11.27 -21.15 -32.20
N ALA A 10 -12.15 -20.15 -32.15
CA ALA A 10 -11.90 -18.92 -31.40
C ALA A 10 -12.07 -19.20 -29.90
N ALA A 11 -10.97 -19.50 -29.23
CA ALA A 11 -10.93 -19.55 -27.77
C ALA A 11 -11.07 -18.12 -27.21
N LEU A 12 -12.29 -17.74 -26.81
CA LEU A 12 -12.50 -16.58 -25.97
C LEU A 12 -11.89 -16.86 -24.58
N LEU A 13 -10.68 -16.36 -24.35
CA LEU A 13 -10.15 -16.18 -23.01
C LEU A 13 -10.98 -15.08 -22.33
N ALA A 14 -11.97 -15.49 -21.54
CA ALA A 14 -12.59 -14.62 -20.56
C ALA A 14 -11.54 -14.33 -19.47
N ALA A 15 -10.74 -13.28 -19.67
CA ALA A 15 -9.98 -12.67 -18.58
C ALA A 15 -11.00 -11.98 -17.66
N GLY A 16 -11.57 -12.73 -16.72
CA GLY A 16 -12.25 -12.13 -15.58
C GLY A 16 -11.24 -11.30 -14.78
N PRO A 17 -11.67 -10.24 -14.07
CA PRO A 17 -10.77 -9.45 -13.27
C PRO A 17 -10.21 -10.33 -12.16
N VAL A 18 -8.92 -10.67 -12.26
CA VAL A 18 -8.16 -11.22 -11.15
C VAL A 18 -7.92 -10.04 -10.21
N HIS A 19 -8.90 -9.72 -9.37
CA HIS A 19 -8.65 -8.81 -8.26
C HIS A 19 -7.70 -9.56 -7.31
N ALA A 20 -6.40 -9.31 -7.48
CA ALA A 20 -5.46 -9.62 -6.43
C ALA A 20 -5.94 -8.88 -5.17
N ALA A 21 -6.10 -9.60 -4.06
CA ALA A 21 -6.40 -8.98 -2.78
C ALA A 21 -5.38 -7.85 -2.52
N CYS A 22 -5.81 -6.74 -1.92
CA CYS A 22 -4.89 -5.62 -1.65
C CYS A 22 -3.70 -6.09 -0.81
N THR A 23 -2.52 -6.09 -1.41
CA THR A 23 -1.28 -6.52 -0.76
C THR A 23 -0.82 -5.47 0.22
N TYR A 24 -0.83 -5.80 1.52
CA TYR A 24 -0.34 -4.91 2.56
C TYR A 24 1.19 -4.74 2.44
N PRO A 25 1.70 -3.50 2.24
CA PRO A 25 3.13 -3.26 2.10
C PRO A 25 3.90 -3.60 3.37
N LYS A 26 5.14 -4.08 3.22
CA LYS A 26 6.01 -4.39 4.34
C LYS A 26 6.76 -3.12 4.76
N ALA A 27 6.64 -2.74 6.03
CA ALA A 27 7.42 -1.63 6.58
C ALA A 27 8.94 -1.87 6.43
N PRO A 28 9.76 -0.80 6.33
CA PRO A 28 11.20 -0.93 6.28
C PRO A 28 11.74 -1.70 7.48
N ASP A 29 12.61 -2.68 7.24
CA ASP A 29 13.08 -3.62 8.28
C ASP A 29 13.73 -2.92 9.48
N ARG A 30 14.45 -1.81 9.23
CA ARG A 30 15.21 -1.08 10.25
C ARG A 30 15.26 0.40 9.93
N ILE A 31 15.05 1.23 10.95
CA ILE A 31 15.37 2.65 10.93
C ILE A 31 16.68 2.80 11.71
N PRO A 32 17.77 3.29 11.08
CA PRO A 32 19.07 3.37 11.73
C PRO A 32 19.08 4.41 12.85
N ASP A 33 19.86 4.15 13.90
CA ASP A 33 20.02 5.05 15.05
C ASP A 33 20.85 6.28 14.66
N GLY A 34 20.24 7.46 14.67
CA GLY A 34 20.88 8.71 14.26
C GLY A 34 22.12 9.08 15.09
N SER A 35 22.27 8.54 16.31
CA SER A 35 23.44 8.77 17.16
C SER A 35 24.69 8.05 16.65
N THR A 36 24.54 6.94 15.92
CA THR A 36 25.65 6.10 15.44
C THR A 36 25.70 6.00 13.90
N ALA A 37 24.56 6.14 13.23
CA ALA A 37 24.44 6.00 11.79
C ALA A 37 25.34 6.93 10.98
N THR A 38 25.79 6.43 9.85
CA THR A 38 26.44 7.19 8.78
C THR A 38 25.41 7.99 7.97
N ARG A 39 25.89 8.96 7.18
CA ARG A 39 25.02 9.72 6.27
C ARG A 39 24.39 8.80 5.22
N GLU A 40 25.13 7.82 4.73
CA GLU A 40 24.66 6.88 3.71
C GLU A 40 23.52 6.01 4.25
N GLU A 41 23.64 5.49 5.47
CA GLU A 41 22.56 4.72 6.12
C GLU A 41 21.29 5.55 6.32
N MET A 42 21.41 6.81 6.76
CA MET A 42 20.25 7.70 6.91
C MET A 42 19.57 8.02 5.58
N LEU A 43 20.33 8.16 4.48
CA LEU A 43 19.80 8.37 3.14
C LEU A 43 19.13 7.09 2.58
N ALA A 44 19.71 5.92 2.84
CA ALA A 44 19.10 4.65 2.48
C ALA A 44 17.77 4.46 3.22
N ALA A 45 17.72 4.79 4.51
CA ALA A 45 16.49 4.77 5.29
C ALA A 45 15.45 5.76 4.77
N GLN A 46 15.85 6.98 4.40
CA GLN A 46 14.94 7.95 3.76
C GLN A 46 14.30 7.38 2.49
N LYS A 47 15.10 6.76 1.63
CA LYS A 47 14.63 6.13 0.40
C LYS A 47 13.65 4.99 0.70
N ALA A 48 13.94 4.16 1.68
CA ALA A 48 13.08 3.05 2.08
C ALA A 48 11.74 3.54 2.65
N VAL A 49 11.74 4.55 3.53
CA VAL A 49 10.51 5.15 4.08
C VAL A 49 9.68 5.80 2.98
N LYS A 50 10.31 6.46 2.01
CA LYS A 50 9.61 7.03 0.85
C LYS A 50 8.96 5.95 -0.03
N ALA A 51 9.69 4.87 -0.33
CA ALA A 51 9.15 3.75 -1.09
C ALA A 51 7.96 3.12 -0.36
N TYR A 52 8.09 2.89 0.95
CA TYR A 52 7.00 2.39 1.77
C TYR A 52 5.77 3.30 1.75
N ASN A 53 5.96 4.62 1.81
CA ASN A 53 4.86 5.58 1.68
C ASN A 53 4.13 5.47 0.31
N GLU A 54 4.88 5.31 -0.79
CA GLU A 54 4.29 5.13 -2.13
C GLU A 54 3.52 3.81 -2.25
N GLU A 55 4.08 2.72 -1.69
CA GLU A 55 3.41 1.42 -1.62
C GLU A 55 2.14 1.48 -0.75
N MET A 56 2.19 2.18 0.39
CA MET A 56 1.02 2.39 1.26
C MET A 56 -0.08 3.19 0.57
N ASN A 57 0.26 4.24 -0.18
CA ASN A 57 -0.74 4.96 -0.97
C ASN A 57 -1.41 4.06 -2.02
N THR A 58 -0.62 3.22 -2.70
CA THR A 58 -1.15 2.23 -3.65
C THR A 58 -2.10 1.24 -2.95
N TYR A 59 -1.74 0.80 -1.74
CA TYR A 59 -2.59 -0.06 -0.92
C TYR A 59 -3.91 0.64 -0.52
N LEU A 60 -3.86 1.90 -0.09
CA LEU A 60 -5.05 2.68 0.29
C LEU A 60 -5.99 2.90 -0.90
N GLU A 61 -5.44 3.15 -2.10
CA GLU A 61 -6.21 3.22 -3.35
C GLU A 61 -6.87 1.88 -3.67
N CYS A 62 -6.13 0.77 -3.49
CA CYS A 62 -6.68 -0.57 -3.65
C CYS A 62 -7.83 -0.84 -2.67
N LEU A 63 -7.69 -0.48 -1.38
CA LEU A 63 -8.75 -0.62 -0.39
C LEU A 63 -10.03 0.10 -0.82
N LYS A 64 -9.86 1.33 -1.32
CA LYS A 64 -10.98 2.11 -1.85
C LYS A 64 -11.66 1.39 -3.03
N SER A 65 -10.89 0.85 -3.97
CA SER A 65 -11.44 0.05 -5.08
C SER A 65 -12.16 -1.20 -4.59
N GLU A 66 -11.59 -1.95 -3.63
CA GLU A 66 -12.24 -3.12 -3.03
C GLU A 66 -13.60 -2.75 -2.41
N TYR A 67 -13.67 -1.62 -1.70
CA TYR A 67 -14.91 -1.12 -1.13
C TYR A 67 -15.95 -0.77 -2.21
N GLU A 68 -15.56 -0.03 -3.25
CA GLU A 68 -16.43 0.32 -4.37
C GLU A 68 -16.93 -0.92 -5.13
N ASP A 69 -16.06 -1.91 -5.34
CA ASP A 69 -16.40 -3.20 -5.97
C ASP A 69 -17.39 -4.00 -5.10
N MET A 70 -17.21 -4.00 -3.78
CA MET A 70 -18.16 -4.63 -2.86
C MET A 70 -19.53 -3.97 -2.94
N LEU A 71 -19.61 -2.64 -2.93
CA LEU A 71 -20.88 -1.92 -3.12
C LEU A 71 -21.54 -2.26 -4.47
N ALA A 72 -20.75 -2.28 -5.55
CA ALA A 72 -21.25 -2.60 -6.88
C ALA A 72 -21.78 -4.04 -6.99
N ARG A 73 -21.15 -5.00 -6.31
CA ARG A 73 -21.59 -6.41 -6.26
C ARG A 73 -22.89 -6.60 -5.50
N GLU A 74 -23.11 -5.84 -4.43
CA GLU A 74 -24.38 -5.86 -3.69
C GLU A 74 -25.53 -5.30 -4.55
N GLY A 75 -25.25 -4.23 -5.32
CA GLY A 75 -26.18 -3.66 -6.30
C GLY A 75 -27.54 -3.31 -5.68
N ALA A 76 -28.61 -3.85 -6.25
CA ALA A 76 -29.98 -3.63 -5.76
C ALA A 76 -30.27 -4.28 -4.40
N ASN A 77 -29.43 -5.21 -3.94
CA ASN A 77 -29.58 -5.89 -2.64
C ASN A 77 -28.88 -5.14 -1.50
N LEU A 78 -28.20 -4.02 -1.78
CA LEU A 78 -27.49 -3.25 -0.77
C LEU A 78 -28.47 -2.67 0.26
N THR A 79 -28.44 -3.20 1.47
CA THR A 79 -29.15 -2.63 2.62
C THR A 79 -28.29 -1.56 3.29
N GLU A 80 -28.93 -0.64 4.02
CA GLU A 80 -28.21 0.39 4.77
C GLU A 80 -27.30 -0.21 5.86
N GLU A 81 -27.76 -1.25 6.55
CA GLU A 81 -26.94 -2.00 7.52
C GLU A 81 -25.71 -2.63 6.85
N ARG A 82 -25.89 -3.26 5.68
CA ARG A 82 -24.78 -3.85 4.93
C ARG A 82 -23.79 -2.80 4.48
N LYS A 83 -24.27 -1.63 4.03
CA LYS A 83 -23.43 -0.50 3.65
C LYS A 83 -22.60 0.01 4.83
N GLN A 84 -23.22 0.21 5.99
CA GLN A 84 -22.53 0.65 7.20
C GLN A 84 -21.46 -0.34 7.66
N ASP A 85 -21.73 -1.64 7.52
CA ASP A 85 -20.74 -2.68 7.79
C ASP A 85 -19.53 -2.61 6.85
N LEU A 86 -19.76 -2.43 5.55
CA LEU A 86 -18.70 -2.26 4.56
C LEU A 86 -17.89 -0.98 4.81
N GLU A 87 -18.55 0.14 5.13
CA GLU A 87 -17.92 1.40 5.49
C GLU A 87 -17.06 1.28 6.74
N ARG A 88 -17.56 0.62 7.78
CA ARG A 88 -16.82 0.39 9.03
C ARG A 88 -15.53 -0.40 8.77
N MET A 89 -15.61 -1.47 7.97
CA MET A 89 -14.45 -2.27 7.61
C MET A 89 -13.44 -1.48 6.78
N GLN A 90 -13.93 -0.66 5.84
CA GLN A 90 -13.08 0.19 5.01
C GLN A 90 -12.33 1.24 5.85
N VAL A 91 -13.05 1.96 6.72
CA VAL A 91 -12.47 2.98 7.61
C VAL A 91 -11.46 2.35 8.57
N GLN A 92 -11.78 1.19 9.15
CA GLN A 92 -10.86 0.50 10.06
C GLN A 92 -9.54 0.13 9.37
N ARG A 93 -9.59 -0.47 8.16
CA ARG A 93 -8.38 -0.86 7.41
C ARG A 93 -7.59 0.38 6.95
N HIS A 94 -8.28 1.41 6.48
CA HIS A 94 -7.67 2.66 6.06
C HIS A 94 -6.92 3.34 7.21
N ASN A 95 -7.58 3.52 8.36
CA ASN A 95 -6.97 4.17 9.52
C ASN A 95 -5.79 3.38 10.06
N ALA A 96 -5.89 2.05 10.17
CA ALA A 96 -4.78 1.22 10.61
C ALA A 96 -3.53 1.35 9.71
N ALA A 97 -3.74 1.45 8.40
CA ALA A 97 -2.66 1.67 7.44
C ALA A 97 -2.03 3.07 7.59
N ILE A 98 -2.84 4.10 7.80
CA ILE A 98 -2.34 5.47 8.08
C ILE A 98 -1.55 5.52 9.40
N ASP A 99 -2.06 4.88 10.45
CA ASP A 99 -1.41 4.84 11.76
C ASP A 99 -0.03 4.17 11.70
N GLU A 100 0.09 3.06 10.98
CA GLU A 100 1.38 2.38 10.78
C GLU A 100 2.35 3.25 9.97
N LEU A 101 1.88 3.84 8.87
CA LEU A 101 2.69 4.76 8.06
C LEU A 101 3.20 5.95 8.87
N GLN A 102 2.34 6.55 9.69
CA GLN A 102 2.69 7.65 10.58
C GLN A 102 3.72 7.22 11.63
N SER A 103 3.51 6.06 12.26
CA SER A 103 4.46 5.47 13.22
C SER A 103 5.85 5.25 12.61
N VAL A 104 5.95 4.75 11.38
CA VAL A 104 7.23 4.60 10.66
C VAL A 104 7.86 5.96 10.37
N ALA A 105 7.07 6.93 9.90
CA ALA A 105 7.55 8.28 9.60
C ALA A 105 8.08 9.00 10.85
N ASP A 106 7.38 8.89 11.98
CA ASP A 106 7.77 9.51 13.25
C ASP A 106 9.08 8.95 13.77
N ARG A 107 9.24 7.62 13.75
CA ARG A 107 10.49 6.97 14.14
C ARG A 107 11.65 7.44 13.26
N PHE A 108 11.45 7.54 11.94
CA PHE A 108 12.49 8.03 11.03
C PHE A 108 12.84 9.50 11.31
N ASN A 109 11.84 10.35 11.47
CA ASN A 109 12.02 11.77 11.74
C ASN A 109 12.76 12.02 13.05
N GLU A 110 12.49 11.21 14.09
CA GLU A 110 13.23 11.26 15.34
C GLU A 110 14.72 10.95 15.12
N GLN A 111 15.05 9.89 14.39
CA GLN A 111 16.45 9.56 14.11
C GLN A 111 17.14 10.61 13.24
N VAL A 112 16.42 11.26 12.34
CA VAL A 112 16.94 12.42 11.59
C VAL A 112 17.29 13.58 12.52
N ARG A 113 16.47 13.87 13.53
CA ARG A 113 16.78 14.91 14.54
C ARG A 113 18.05 14.57 15.32
N VAL A 114 18.15 13.34 15.81
CA VAL A 114 19.33 12.85 16.54
C VAL A 114 20.60 12.97 15.69
N PHE A 115 20.54 12.50 14.43
CA PHE A 115 21.67 12.57 13.49
C PHE A 115 22.13 14.01 13.22
N LYS A 116 21.18 14.93 13.01
CA LYS A 116 21.48 16.35 12.79
C LYS A 116 22.17 16.97 14.02
N ALA A 117 21.59 16.78 15.21
CA ALA A 117 22.13 17.32 16.46
C ALA A 117 23.58 16.84 16.72
N ARG A 118 23.85 15.54 16.53
CA ARG A 118 25.20 14.97 16.65
C ARG A 118 26.20 15.64 15.69
N ASN A 119 25.80 15.82 14.43
CA ASN A 119 26.71 16.36 13.41
C ASN A 119 26.93 17.86 13.55
N ASP A 120 26.00 18.59 14.15
CA ASP A 120 26.18 20.01 14.45
C ASP A 120 27.10 20.22 15.66
N ASN A 121 27.04 19.34 16.66
CA ASN A 121 27.98 19.35 17.79
C ASN A 121 29.42 19.03 17.36
N LYS A 122 29.62 18.20 16.33
CA LYS A 122 30.96 17.90 15.76
C LYS A 122 31.58 19.07 15.00
N LYS A 123 30.80 20.09 14.63
CA LYS A 123 31.28 21.26 13.87
C LYS A 123 31.65 22.45 14.78
N LYS A 124 31.30 22.39 16.07
CA LYS A 124 31.67 23.38 17.07
C LYS A 124 33.01 23.01 17.69
#